data_AF-A0A1M3EN17-F1
#
_entry.id   AF-A0A1M3EN17-F1
#
_cell.length_a   1.000
_cell.length_b   1.000
_cell.length_c   1.000
_cell.angle_alpha   90.00
_cell.angle_beta   90.00
_cell.angle_gamma   90.00
#
_symmetry.space_group_name_H-M   'P 1'
#
loop_
_entity.id
_entity.type
_entity.pdbx_description
1 polymer ?
#
loop_
_entity_poly.entity_id
_entity_poly.type
_entity_poly.pdbx_seq_one_letter_code
_entity_poly.pdbx_strand_id
1 'polypeptide(L)'
;MVAWSVAAVSAVGVWLLWRVFVDTVAGQQVERLAFDGARFGQTHLWSTAHGVLDVVSTWFIAAALAVSVVVALVRRRWELAVQVAVLVIGANGTTRLLKLVVLQRPHLQPGTGDNTLPSGHTTAAASVSAALLFVVPPRARPWVAGLGGAYTAATGVSTLIGRWHRPSDAVAATLVVLAWTAVACALSTYRRSAPTVTDQVPVVRTERGPSTYSVVLGVLLAGGVAAGAVGALLLVRTWSVRAATATRAAEVLAYAGGVSAVIAASALTFAAMLVLRRATGSLDGRS
;
A
#
# COMPACT_ATOMS: atom_id res chain seq x y z
N MET A 1 -21.12 -1.70 4.72
CA MET A 1 -21.08 -2.53 3.49
C MET A 1 -19.84 -2.24 2.65
N VAL A 2 -19.63 -1.02 2.13
CA VAL A 2 -18.48 -0.67 1.27
C VAL A 2 -17.12 -1.05 1.87
N ALA A 3 -16.87 -0.76 3.16
CA ALA A 3 -15.59 -1.06 3.80
C ALA A 3 -15.29 -2.58 3.84
N TRP A 4 -16.30 -3.42 4.10
CA TRP A 4 -16.14 -4.88 4.06
C TRP A 4 -15.88 -5.38 2.64
N SER A 5 -16.54 -4.80 1.64
CA SER A 5 -16.29 -5.12 0.23
C SER A 5 -14.85 -4.78 -0.18
N VAL A 6 -14.33 -3.62 0.24
CA VAL A 6 -12.92 -3.25 -0.01
C VAL A 6 -11.98 -4.25 0.65
N ALA A 7 -12.22 -4.63 1.91
CA ALA A 7 -11.41 -5.63 2.60
C ALA A 7 -11.41 -6.98 1.86
N ALA A 8 -12.57 -7.45 1.43
CA ALA A 8 -12.71 -8.71 0.69
C ALA A 8 -11.99 -8.66 -0.67
N VAL A 9 -12.19 -7.59 -1.45
CA VAL A 9 -11.51 -7.41 -2.75
C VAL A 9 -10.00 -7.34 -2.58
N SER A 10 -9.51 -6.64 -1.56
CA SER A 10 -8.08 -6.60 -1.25
C SER A 10 -7.52 -7.97 -0.88
N ALA A 11 -8.23 -8.76 -0.06
CA ALA A 11 -7.82 -10.11 0.31
C ALA A 11 -7.78 -11.05 -0.91
N VAL A 12 -8.80 -10.98 -1.78
CA VAL A 12 -8.82 -11.73 -3.06
C VAL A 12 -7.67 -11.29 -3.95
N GLY A 13 -7.38 -9.99 -4.03
CA GLY A 13 -6.24 -9.47 -4.79
C GLY A 13 -4.90 -10.03 -4.30
N VAL A 14 -4.67 -10.10 -2.99
CA VAL A 14 -3.47 -10.73 -2.41
C VAL A 14 -3.39 -12.20 -2.79
N TRP A 15 -4.49 -12.94 -2.69
CA TRP A 15 -4.54 -14.35 -3.06
C TRP A 15 -4.26 -14.56 -4.56
N LEU A 16 -4.84 -13.72 -5.43
CA LEU A 16 -4.61 -13.76 -6.88
C LEU A 16 -3.15 -13.47 -7.23
N LEU A 17 -2.51 -12.51 -6.56
CA LEU A 17 -1.09 -12.22 -6.75
C LEU A 17 -0.23 -13.44 -6.42
N TRP A 18 -0.48 -14.08 -5.27
CA TRP A 18 0.20 -15.32 -4.91
C TRP A 18 -0.05 -16.42 -5.95
N ARG A 19 -1.33 -16.65 -6.30
CA ARG A 19 -1.73 -17.66 -7.27
C ARG A 19 -1.07 -17.51 -8.63
N VAL A 20 -0.94 -16.29 -9.12
CA VAL A 20 -0.40 -16.05 -10.46
C VAL A 20 1.12 -16.00 -10.43
N PHE A 21 1.70 -15.20 -9.53
CA PHE A 21 3.13 -14.88 -9.57
C PHE A 21 4.02 -15.84 -8.77
N VAL A 22 3.47 -16.47 -7.73
CA VAL A 22 4.23 -17.35 -6.84
C VAL A 22 3.97 -18.82 -7.13
N ASP A 23 2.71 -19.20 -7.35
CA ASP A 23 2.25 -20.60 -7.47
C ASP A 23 2.31 -21.15 -8.92
N THR A 24 2.82 -20.38 -9.90
CA THR A 24 2.96 -20.85 -11.28
C THR A 24 4.35 -20.64 -11.86
N VAL A 25 4.76 -21.56 -12.75
CA VAL A 25 6.02 -21.45 -13.50
C VAL A 25 6.10 -20.14 -14.27
N ALA A 26 5.01 -19.77 -14.95
CA ALA A 26 4.94 -18.56 -15.78
C ALA A 26 5.11 -17.29 -14.93
N GLY A 27 4.44 -17.23 -13.78
CA GLY A 27 4.58 -16.14 -12.82
C GLY A 27 6.01 -16.00 -12.32
N GLN A 28 6.62 -17.11 -11.88
CA GLN A 28 7.99 -17.10 -11.39
C GLN A 28 9.02 -16.69 -12.45
N GLN A 29 8.81 -17.04 -13.72
CA GLN A 29 9.64 -16.57 -14.84
C GLN A 29 9.55 -15.05 -15.01
N VAL A 30 8.33 -14.49 -14.98
CA VAL A 30 8.11 -13.05 -15.10
C VAL A 30 8.73 -12.30 -13.93
N GLU A 31 8.52 -12.77 -12.70
CA GLU A 31 9.11 -12.13 -11.53
C GLU A 31 10.63 -12.25 -11.49
N ARG A 32 11.19 -13.35 -12.01
CA ARG A 32 12.64 -13.49 -12.17
C ARG A 32 13.21 -12.44 -13.11
N LEU A 33 12.59 -12.22 -14.27
CA LEU A 33 13.02 -11.16 -15.19
C LEU A 33 12.98 -9.79 -14.52
N ALA A 34 11.94 -9.50 -13.75
CA ALA A 34 11.85 -8.23 -13.01
C ALA A 34 12.91 -8.12 -11.90
N PHE A 35 13.17 -9.22 -11.18
CA PHE A 35 14.17 -9.29 -10.12
C PHE A 35 15.61 -9.16 -10.65
N ASP A 36 15.91 -9.79 -11.79
CA ASP A 36 17.20 -9.69 -12.45
C ASP A 36 17.38 -8.32 -13.11
N GLY A 37 16.32 -7.77 -13.72
CA GLY A 37 16.31 -6.42 -14.31
C GLY A 37 16.51 -5.30 -13.30
N ALA A 38 16.16 -5.50 -12.03
CA ALA A 38 16.38 -4.53 -10.97
C ALA A 38 17.85 -4.13 -10.80
N ARG A 39 18.82 -4.96 -11.26
CA ARG A 39 20.25 -4.60 -11.30
C ARG A 39 20.53 -3.35 -12.11
N PHE A 40 19.71 -3.05 -13.12
CA PHE A 40 19.86 -1.84 -13.93
C PHE A 40 19.27 -0.59 -13.25
N GLY A 41 18.45 -0.77 -12.21
CA GLY A 41 18.00 0.32 -11.34
C GLY A 41 19.02 0.67 -10.24
N GLN A 42 20.00 -0.20 -9.98
CA GLN A 42 21.08 0.02 -9.03
C GLN A 42 22.10 1.01 -9.60
N THR A 43 21.81 2.31 -9.49
CA THR A 43 22.75 3.39 -9.81
C THR A 43 23.68 3.67 -8.63
N HIS A 44 24.79 4.39 -8.83
CA HIS A 44 25.70 4.76 -7.72
C HIS A 44 25.00 5.53 -6.58
N LEU A 45 23.98 6.35 -6.89
CA LEU A 45 23.15 7.02 -5.87
C LEU A 45 22.38 6.03 -4.97
N TRP A 46 22.01 4.85 -5.50
CA TRP A 46 21.29 3.82 -4.77
C TRP A 46 22.11 3.26 -3.59
N SER A 47 23.40 3.02 -3.82
CA SER A 47 24.34 2.50 -2.81
C SER A 47 24.51 3.42 -1.60
N THR A 48 24.44 4.75 -1.82
CA THR A 48 24.54 5.76 -0.75
C THR A 48 23.20 5.98 -0.04
N ALA A 49 22.07 5.83 -0.74
CA ALA A 49 20.73 5.96 -0.18
C ALA A 49 20.30 4.75 0.69
N HIS A 50 20.91 3.56 0.48
CA HIS A 50 20.64 2.33 1.23
C HIS A 50 20.76 2.50 2.75
N GLY A 51 21.87 3.07 3.21
CA GLY A 51 22.09 3.26 4.65
C GLY A 51 21.14 4.25 5.31
N VAL A 52 20.62 5.22 4.55
CA VAL A 52 19.72 6.27 5.07
C VAL A 52 18.28 5.80 5.09
N LEU A 53 17.83 4.99 4.12
CA LEU A 53 16.44 4.50 4.07
C LEU A 53 16.16 3.36 5.07
N ASP A 54 17.12 2.47 5.34
CA ASP A 54 16.91 1.34 6.27
C ASP A 54 16.86 1.76 7.74
N VAL A 55 17.79 2.61 8.16
CA VAL A 55 17.87 3.11 9.55
C VAL A 55 16.74 4.08 9.83
N VAL A 56 16.37 4.91 8.86
CA VAL A 56 15.22 5.79 9.00
C VAL A 56 13.94 4.96 9.01
N SER A 57 13.69 4.03 8.09
CA SER A 57 12.42 3.31 8.00
C SER A 57 12.02 2.59 9.30
N THR A 58 12.91 1.80 9.91
CA THR A 58 12.57 1.02 11.12
C THR A 58 12.32 1.92 12.34
N TRP A 59 13.18 2.90 12.59
CA TRP A 59 13.03 3.83 13.71
C TRP A 59 11.87 4.81 13.50
N PHE A 60 11.61 5.23 12.26
CA PHE A 60 10.49 6.12 11.93
C PHE A 60 9.15 5.39 12.04
N ILE A 61 9.08 4.10 11.68
CA ILE A 61 7.90 3.25 11.92
C ILE A 61 7.65 3.10 13.42
N ALA A 62 8.68 2.80 14.21
CA ALA A 62 8.57 2.70 15.67
C ALA A 62 8.15 4.04 16.30
N ALA A 63 8.75 5.15 15.87
CA ALA A 63 8.43 6.49 16.35
C ALA A 63 7.02 6.92 15.94
N ALA A 64 6.57 6.67 14.71
CA ALA A 64 5.24 7.01 14.26
C ALA A 64 4.15 6.17 14.95
N LEU A 65 4.43 4.89 15.22
CA LEU A 65 3.56 4.05 16.04
C LEU A 65 3.50 4.58 17.48
N ALA A 66 4.65 4.90 18.08
CA ALA A 66 4.72 5.48 19.42
C ALA A 66 3.96 6.82 19.50
N VAL A 67 4.16 7.73 18.56
CA VAL A 67 3.44 9.00 18.47
C VAL A 67 1.94 8.75 18.29
N SER A 68 1.53 7.80 17.46
CA SER A 68 0.11 7.48 17.28
C SER A 68 -0.54 6.96 18.57
N VAL A 69 0.16 6.09 19.30
CA VAL A 69 -0.27 5.59 20.61
C VAL A 69 -0.34 6.73 21.63
N VAL A 70 0.70 7.57 21.72
CA VAL A 70 0.73 8.73 22.62
C VAL A 70 -0.39 9.71 22.31
N VAL A 71 -0.61 10.07 21.04
CA VAL A 71 -1.68 10.99 20.65
C VAL A 71 -3.05 10.41 21.00
N ALA A 72 -3.25 9.11 20.80
CA ALA A 72 -4.52 8.47 21.11
C ALA A 72 -4.80 8.39 22.63
N LEU A 73 -3.76 8.13 23.43
CA LEU A 73 -3.81 8.17 24.89
C LEU A 73 -4.07 9.60 25.40
N VAL A 74 -3.32 10.59 24.91
CA VAL A 74 -3.44 12.01 25.31
C VAL A 74 -4.81 12.58 24.96
N ARG A 75 -5.39 12.22 23.81
CA ARG A 75 -6.71 12.73 23.39
C ARG A 75 -7.89 12.04 24.06
N ARG A 76 -7.67 11.02 24.92
CA ARG A 76 -8.73 10.18 25.52
C ARG A 76 -9.70 9.56 24.49
N ARG A 77 -9.29 9.47 23.22
CA ARG A 77 -10.09 8.91 22.12
C ARG A 77 -9.70 7.47 21.88
N TRP A 78 -10.04 6.62 22.85
CA TRP A 78 -9.75 5.18 22.84
C TRP A 78 -10.16 4.48 21.54
N GLU A 79 -11.24 4.93 20.91
CA GLU A 79 -11.67 4.38 19.62
C GLU A 79 -10.66 4.58 18.48
N LEU A 80 -10.04 5.76 18.40
CA LEU A 80 -9.00 6.04 17.41
C LEU A 80 -7.73 5.23 17.71
N ALA A 81 -7.39 5.07 19.00
CA ALA A 81 -6.28 4.23 19.45
C ALA A 81 -6.46 2.79 18.95
N VAL A 82 -7.65 2.22 19.20
CA VAL A 82 -8.00 0.86 18.79
C VAL A 82 -7.99 0.72 17.27
N GLN A 83 -8.51 1.70 16.52
CA GLN A 83 -8.50 1.66 15.05
C GLN A 83 -7.07 1.62 14.49
N VAL A 84 -6.19 2.49 14.98
CA VAL A 84 -4.79 2.52 14.56
C VAL A 84 -4.06 1.24 14.98
N ALA A 85 -4.30 0.75 16.20
CA ALA A 85 -3.73 -0.50 16.66
C ALA A 85 -4.17 -1.69 15.80
N VAL A 86 -5.48 -1.82 15.53
CA VAL A 86 -6.04 -2.86 14.66
C VAL A 86 -5.45 -2.78 13.25
N LEU A 87 -5.36 -1.57 12.68
CA LEU A 87 -4.74 -1.35 11.38
C LEU A 87 -3.29 -1.83 11.35
N VAL A 88 -2.44 -1.33 12.25
CA VAL A 88 -0.99 -1.55 12.18
C VAL A 88 -0.64 -2.96 12.60
N ILE A 89 -1.16 -3.43 13.73
CA ILE A 89 -0.89 -4.79 14.23
C ILE A 89 -1.49 -5.81 13.27
N GLY A 90 -2.73 -5.59 12.81
CA GLY A 90 -3.39 -6.45 11.85
C GLY A 90 -2.60 -6.56 10.55
N ALA A 91 -2.23 -5.43 9.93
CA ALA A 91 -1.51 -5.46 8.65
C ALA A 91 -0.14 -6.14 8.77
N ASN A 92 0.68 -5.77 9.76
CA ASN A 92 2.02 -6.33 9.91
C ASN A 92 1.99 -7.79 10.37
N GLY A 93 1.05 -8.14 11.27
CA GLY A 93 0.80 -9.50 11.70
C GLY A 93 0.35 -10.40 10.55
N THR A 94 -0.62 -9.94 9.75
CA THR A 94 -1.06 -10.66 8.54
C THR A 94 0.07 -10.81 7.53
N THR A 95 0.89 -9.79 7.30
CA THR A 95 2.04 -9.91 6.38
C THR A 95 3.03 -10.97 6.85
N ARG A 96 3.35 -11.03 8.15
CA ARG A 96 4.20 -12.11 8.68
C ARG A 96 3.53 -13.48 8.56
N LEU A 97 2.26 -13.60 8.94
CA LEU A 97 1.51 -14.85 8.89
C LEU A 97 1.41 -15.40 7.46
N LEU A 98 1.03 -14.55 6.50
CA LEU A 98 0.94 -14.92 5.10
C LEU A 98 2.29 -15.37 4.56
N LYS A 99 3.36 -14.61 4.86
CA LYS A 99 4.69 -14.91 4.37
C LYS A 99 5.26 -16.23 4.90
N LEU A 100 5.12 -16.45 6.20
CA LEU A 100 5.82 -17.52 6.90
C LEU A 100 5.02 -18.81 7.02
N VAL A 101 3.68 -18.74 6.94
CA VAL A 101 2.81 -19.88 7.28
C VAL A 101 1.84 -20.23 6.16
N VAL A 102 1.15 -19.24 5.57
CA VAL A 102 0.00 -19.51 4.68
C VAL A 102 0.41 -19.64 3.21
N LEU A 103 1.22 -18.71 2.72
CA LEU A 103 1.56 -18.61 1.30
C LEU A 103 2.91 -19.27 1.07
N GLN A 104 2.88 -20.55 0.77
CA GLN A 104 4.10 -21.29 0.43
C GLN A 104 4.51 -20.98 -1.00
N ARG A 105 5.83 -21.02 -1.26
CA ARG A 105 6.39 -20.83 -2.59
C ARG A 105 7.00 -22.13 -3.09
N PRO A 106 6.35 -22.83 -4.03
CA PRO A 106 6.93 -24.02 -4.61
C PRO A 106 8.19 -23.66 -5.43
N HIS A 107 9.23 -24.48 -5.37
CA HIS A 107 10.47 -24.27 -6.13
C HIS A 107 10.32 -24.72 -7.59
N LEU A 108 9.49 -24.01 -8.36
CA LEU A 108 9.16 -24.33 -9.75
C LEU A 108 10.24 -23.90 -10.75
N GLN A 109 11.20 -23.08 -10.31
CA GLN A 109 12.30 -22.54 -11.11
C GLN A 109 13.60 -22.53 -10.28
N PRO A 110 14.77 -22.86 -10.86
CA PRO A 110 16.04 -22.90 -10.13
C PRO A 110 16.46 -21.50 -9.64
N GLY A 111 17.07 -21.43 -8.45
CA GLY A 111 17.64 -20.18 -7.93
C GLY A 111 16.60 -19.14 -7.51
N THR A 112 15.36 -19.55 -7.25
CA THR A 112 14.29 -18.59 -7.02
C THR A 112 14.02 -18.26 -5.55
N GLY A 113 14.71 -18.86 -4.58
CA GLY A 113 14.59 -18.50 -3.15
C GLY A 113 13.20 -18.71 -2.54
N ASP A 114 13.05 -18.33 -1.27
CA ASP A 114 11.84 -18.57 -0.48
C ASP A 114 10.71 -17.57 -0.79
N ASN A 115 9.55 -17.78 -0.15
CA ASN A 115 8.44 -16.85 -0.22
C ASN A 115 8.78 -15.52 0.45
N THR A 116 8.55 -14.44 -0.29
CA THR A 116 8.78 -13.06 0.16
C THR A 116 7.50 -12.23 0.15
N LEU A 117 6.38 -12.80 -0.33
CA LEU A 117 5.07 -12.15 -0.41
C LEU A 117 4.31 -12.29 0.91
N PRO A 118 3.74 -11.20 1.48
CA PRO A 118 3.86 -9.79 1.08
C PRO A 118 5.14 -9.10 1.61
N SER A 119 5.54 -7.97 1.03
CA SER A 119 6.70 -7.18 1.49
C SER A 119 6.50 -6.56 2.88
N GLY A 120 7.41 -6.84 3.81
CA GLY A 120 7.32 -6.34 5.19
C GLY A 120 7.58 -4.84 5.31
N HIS A 121 8.66 -4.35 4.67
CA HIS A 121 9.00 -2.92 4.66
C HIS A 121 7.89 -2.08 4.02
N THR A 122 7.32 -2.56 2.91
CA THR A 122 6.22 -1.86 2.23
C THR A 122 4.94 -1.88 3.09
N THR A 123 4.61 -3.00 3.74
CA THR A 123 3.46 -3.05 4.67
C THR A 123 3.65 -2.06 5.81
N ALA A 124 4.85 -2.01 6.40
CA ALA A 124 5.10 -1.12 7.52
C ALA A 124 5.00 0.36 7.12
N ALA A 125 5.65 0.77 6.02
CA ALA A 125 5.56 2.13 5.48
C ALA A 125 4.12 2.55 5.12
N ALA A 126 3.38 1.66 4.45
CA ALA A 126 1.98 1.89 4.11
C ALA A 126 1.09 1.97 5.36
N SER A 127 1.30 1.09 6.35
CA SER A 127 0.48 1.05 7.57
C SER A 127 0.66 2.30 8.44
N VAL A 128 1.87 2.84 8.53
CA VAL A 128 2.16 4.10 9.23
C VAL A 128 1.51 5.27 8.51
N SER A 129 1.66 5.33 7.19
CA SER A 129 1.04 6.36 6.36
C SER A 129 -0.48 6.33 6.45
N ALA A 130 -1.08 5.14 6.47
CA ALA A 130 -2.51 4.94 6.70
C ALA A 130 -2.91 5.34 8.13
N ALA A 131 -2.12 5.01 9.16
CA ALA A 131 -2.40 5.43 10.53
C ALA A 131 -2.45 6.97 10.66
N LEU A 132 -1.54 7.68 9.98
CA LEU A 132 -1.56 9.14 9.97
C LEU A 132 -2.88 9.69 9.40
N LEU A 133 -3.49 9.06 8.38
CA LEU A 133 -4.81 9.45 7.88
C LEU A 133 -5.94 9.35 8.92
N PHE A 134 -5.76 8.53 9.97
CA PHE A 134 -6.71 8.43 11.07
C PHE A 134 -6.54 9.56 12.09
N VAL A 135 -5.30 9.98 12.33
CA VAL A 135 -4.94 10.91 13.41
C VAL A 135 -4.99 12.38 12.98
N VAL A 136 -4.68 12.69 11.72
CA VAL A 136 -4.65 14.08 11.22
C VAL A 136 -6.05 14.68 11.02
N PRO A 137 -6.19 16.02 11.14
CA PRO A 137 -7.46 16.70 10.88
C PRO A 137 -7.91 16.54 9.41
N PRO A 138 -9.23 16.63 9.12
CA PRO A 138 -9.79 16.41 7.78
C PRO A 138 -9.11 17.21 6.66
N ARG A 139 -8.68 18.44 6.95
CA ARG A 139 -7.99 19.33 6.00
C ARG A 139 -6.61 18.82 5.57
N ALA A 140 -5.92 18.05 6.42
CA ALA A 140 -4.59 17.52 6.15
C ALA A 140 -4.61 16.13 5.48
N ARG A 141 -5.76 15.42 5.51
CA ARG A 141 -5.88 14.05 4.96
C ARG A 141 -5.47 13.94 3.48
N PRO A 142 -5.84 14.87 2.56
CA PRO A 142 -5.39 14.78 1.18
C PRO A 142 -3.86 14.81 1.07
N TRP A 143 -3.19 15.72 1.78
CA TRP A 143 -1.72 15.81 1.78
C TRP A 143 -1.06 14.54 2.33
N VAL A 144 -1.58 14.02 3.45
CA VAL A 144 -1.08 12.75 4.01
C VAL A 144 -1.32 11.58 3.04
N ALA A 145 -2.42 11.57 2.29
CA ALA A 145 -2.66 10.52 1.30
C ALA A 145 -1.67 10.60 0.13
N GLY A 146 -1.42 11.81 -0.38
CA GLY A 146 -0.43 12.05 -1.44
C GLY A 146 0.99 11.67 -1.01
N LEU A 147 1.45 12.24 0.12
CA LEU A 147 2.80 11.99 0.65
C LEU A 147 2.98 10.55 1.12
N GLY A 148 1.97 9.98 1.79
CA GLY A 148 1.98 8.59 2.25
C GLY A 148 2.00 7.60 1.09
N GLY A 149 1.25 7.88 0.01
CA GLY A 149 1.29 7.11 -1.23
C GLY A 149 2.66 7.18 -1.91
N ALA A 150 3.26 8.37 -1.97
CA ALA A 150 4.60 8.56 -2.52
C ALA A 150 5.68 7.83 -1.70
N TYR A 151 5.63 7.94 -0.36
CA TYR A 151 6.55 7.24 0.54
C TYR A 151 6.40 5.72 0.46
N THR A 152 5.16 5.22 0.37
CA THR A 152 4.87 3.80 0.18
C THR A 152 5.41 3.29 -1.15
N ALA A 153 5.18 4.03 -2.25
CA ALA A 153 5.70 3.70 -3.57
C ALA A 153 7.23 3.69 -3.57
N ALA A 154 7.85 4.73 -3.00
CA ALA A 154 9.30 4.82 -2.88
C ALA A 154 9.87 3.64 -2.09
N THR A 155 9.27 3.28 -0.95
CA THR A 155 9.69 2.12 -0.15
C THR A 155 9.52 0.81 -0.92
N GLY A 156 8.38 0.62 -1.59
CA GLY A 156 8.14 -0.55 -2.45
C GLY A 156 9.19 -0.68 -3.54
N VAL A 157 9.38 0.36 -4.35
CA VAL A 157 10.40 0.41 -5.41
C VAL A 157 11.80 0.20 -4.83
N SER A 158 12.08 0.72 -3.64
CA SER A 158 13.35 0.50 -2.96
C SER A 158 13.63 -0.97 -2.71
N THR A 159 12.64 -1.71 -2.22
CA THR A 159 12.80 -3.16 -2.00
C THR A 159 13.03 -3.95 -3.28
N LEU A 160 12.54 -3.46 -4.43
CA LEU A 160 12.79 -4.05 -5.75
C LEU A 160 14.24 -3.80 -6.17
N ILE A 161 14.72 -2.56 -6.09
CA ILE A 161 16.08 -2.21 -6.51
C ILE A 161 17.12 -2.90 -5.59
N GLY A 162 16.82 -3.01 -4.29
CA GLY A 162 17.62 -3.80 -3.34
C GLY A 162 17.61 -5.30 -3.62
N ARG A 163 16.78 -5.78 -4.56
CA ARG A 163 16.59 -7.20 -4.90
C ARG A 163 16.24 -8.04 -3.67
N TRP A 164 15.43 -7.47 -2.77
CA TRP A 164 14.89 -8.19 -1.61
C TRP A 164 13.49 -8.72 -1.89
N HIS A 165 12.76 -8.01 -2.76
CA HIS A 165 11.35 -8.28 -3.04
C HIS A 165 11.08 -8.26 -4.54
N ARG A 166 10.08 -9.06 -4.92
CA ARG A 166 9.51 -9.08 -6.26
C ARG A 166 8.37 -8.07 -6.35
N PRO A 167 7.98 -7.59 -7.55
CA PRO A 167 6.93 -6.60 -7.68
C PRO A 167 5.59 -6.99 -7.01
N SER A 168 5.19 -8.27 -7.10
CA SER A 168 3.94 -8.73 -6.50
C SER A 168 3.96 -8.63 -4.95
N ASP A 169 5.13 -8.77 -4.32
CA ASP A 169 5.29 -8.64 -2.86
C ASP A 169 4.87 -7.25 -2.37
N ALA A 170 5.32 -6.20 -3.07
CA ALA A 170 5.04 -4.82 -2.73
C ALA A 170 3.58 -4.43 -3.03
N VAL A 171 3.02 -4.91 -4.15
CA VAL A 171 1.59 -4.71 -4.48
C VAL A 171 0.70 -5.42 -3.46
N ALA A 172 1.02 -6.66 -3.10
CA ALA A 172 0.28 -7.40 -2.07
C ALA A 172 0.34 -6.67 -0.71
N ALA A 173 1.49 -6.09 -0.35
CA ALA A 173 1.64 -5.34 0.88
C ALA A 173 0.69 -4.13 0.97
N THR A 174 0.51 -3.37 -0.12
CA THR A 174 -0.44 -2.24 -0.13
C THR A 174 -1.89 -2.71 -0.02
N LEU A 175 -2.24 -3.84 -0.64
CA LEU A 175 -3.58 -4.43 -0.51
C LEU A 175 -3.87 -4.95 0.91
N VAL A 176 -2.90 -5.56 1.58
CA VAL A 176 -3.05 -5.97 3.00
C VAL A 176 -3.36 -4.75 3.87
N VAL A 177 -2.64 -3.65 3.69
CA VAL A 177 -2.88 -2.42 4.46
C VAL A 177 -4.23 -1.79 4.12
N LEU A 178 -4.63 -1.81 2.85
CA LEU A 178 -5.96 -1.34 2.44
C LEU A 178 -7.07 -2.15 3.09
N ALA A 179 -6.93 -3.48 3.15
CA ALA A 179 -7.89 -4.36 3.80
C ALA A 179 -8.06 -4.00 5.29
N TRP A 180 -6.95 -3.88 6.02
CA TRP A 180 -6.98 -3.51 7.43
C TRP A 180 -7.44 -2.07 7.68
N THR A 181 -7.18 -1.16 6.75
CA THR A 181 -7.74 0.20 6.79
C THR A 181 -9.25 0.16 6.67
N ALA A 182 -9.77 -0.66 5.77
CA ALA A 182 -11.19 -0.83 5.59
C ALA A 182 -11.84 -1.52 6.81
N VAL A 183 -11.20 -2.52 7.41
CA VAL A 183 -11.63 -3.12 8.69
C VAL A 183 -11.68 -2.07 9.81
N ALA A 184 -10.63 -1.28 9.98
CA ALA A 184 -10.60 -0.20 10.99
C ALA A 184 -11.71 0.84 10.76
N CYS A 185 -11.98 1.20 9.51
CA CYS A 185 -13.11 2.06 9.14
C CYS A 185 -14.47 1.41 9.46
N ALA A 186 -14.64 0.12 9.21
CA ALA A 186 -15.88 -0.61 9.50
C ALA A 186 -16.17 -0.70 11.00
N LEU A 187 -15.14 -0.95 11.83
CA LEU A 187 -15.27 -0.95 13.28
C LEU A 187 -15.75 0.41 13.82
N SER A 188 -15.33 1.51 13.17
CA SER A 188 -15.73 2.87 13.55
C SER A 188 -17.22 3.16 13.31
N THR A 189 -17.83 2.49 12.33
CA THR A 189 -19.27 2.64 12.03
C THR A 189 -20.16 1.79 12.94
N TYR A 190 -19.61 0.72 13.52
CA TYR A 190 -20.38 -0.20 14.38
C TYR A 190 -20.52 0.32 15.83
N ARG A 191 -19.47 0.98 16.36
CA ARG A 191 -19.47 1.47 17.76
C ARG A 191 -20.26 2.76 17.99
N ARG A 192 -20.52 3.55 16.95
CA ARG A 192 -21.19 4.86 17.04
C ARG A 192 -22.71 4.82 16.86
N SER A 193 -23.33 3.64 16.94
CA SER A 193 -24.79 3.50 17.06
C SER A 193 -25.37 4.00 18.40
N ALA A 194 -24.57 4.64 19.26
CA ALA A 194 -25.05 5.40 20.41
C ALA A 194 -24.98 6.93 20.10
N PRO A 195 -26.10 7.66 20.11
CA PRO A 195 -26.14 9.06 19.72
C PRO A 195 -25.41 9.91 20.76
N THR A 196 -24.40 10.68 20.35
CA THR A 196 -23.82 11.73 21.19
C THR A 196 -24.12 13.08 20.55
N VAL A 197 -24.99 13.83 21.21
CA VAL A 197 -25.44 15.18 20.85
C VAL A 197 -24.32 16.17 21.21
N THR A 198 -23.45 16.53 20.27
CA THR A 198 -22.71 17.81 20.26
C THR A 198 -21.79 17.88 19.03
N ASP A 199 -22.21 18.65 18.02
CA ASP A 199 -21.39 19.62 17.26
C ASP A 199 -21.99 19.85 15.85
N GLN A 200 -23.07 20.63 15.79
CA GLN A 200 -23.52 21.25 14.55
C GLN A 200 -23.25 22.75 14.62
N VAL A 201 -22.19 23.20 13.93
CA VAL A 201 -22.12 24.56 13.41
C VAL A 201 -22.07 24.44 11.88
N PRO A 202 -23.12 24.90 11.16
CA PRO A 202 -23.13 24.83 9.70
C PRO A 202 -22.19 25.90 9.14
N VAL A 203 -21.03 25.47 8.63
CA VAL A 203 -20.15 26.36 7.86
C VAL A 203 -20.72 26.47 6.44
N VAL A 204 -21.22 27.66 6.10
CA VAL A 204 -21.58 28.08 4.73
C VAL A 204 -20.38 27.84 3.82
N ARG A 205 -20.52 26.97 2.81
CA ARG A 205 -19.43 26.60 1.91
C ARG A 205 -19.59 27.32 0.57
N THR A 206 -19.13 28.57 0.51
CA THR A 206 -18.94 29.32 -0.74
C THR A 206 -17.50 29.17 -1.22
N GLU A 207 -17.18 28.16 -2.03
CA GLU A 207 -16.00 28.23 -2.92
C GLU A 207 -16.28 27.51 -4.25
N ARG A 208 -16.32 28.29 -5.34
CA ARG A 208 -16.32 27.84 -6.73
C ARG A 208 -14.87 27.55 -7.15
N GLY A 209 -14.33 26.40 -6.75
CA GLY A 209 -13.01 25.93 -7.15
C GLY A 209 -12.78 24.46 -6.74
N PRO A 210 -11.87 23.72 -7.41
CA PRO A 210 -11.58 22.34 -7.02
C PRO A 210 -10.87 22.32 -5.66
N SER A 211 -11.53 21.75 -4.64
CA SER A 211 -10.93 21.60 -3.31
C SER A 211 -9.64 20.75 -3.37
N THR A 212 -8.68 20.99 -2.48
CA THR A 212 -7.43 20.20 -2.36
C THR A 212 -7.69 18.69 -2.34
N TYR A 213 -8.79 18.26 -1.72
CA TYR A 213 -9.25 16.87 -1.75
C TYR A 213 -9.44 16.35 -3.18
N SER A 214 -10.18 17.08 -4.00
CA SER A 214 -10.51 16.68 -5.39
C SER A 214 -9.27 16.66 -6.27
N VAL A 215 -8.37 17.63 -6.08
CA VAL A 215 -7.10 17.70 -6.82
C VAL A 215 -6.22 16.50 -6.48
N VAL A 216 -5.94 16.25 -5.20
CA VAL A 216 -5.08 15.14 -4.79
C VAL A 216 -5.69 13.79 -5.16
N LEU A 217 -7.01 13.61 -4.96
CA LEU A 217 -7.69 12.40 -5.38
C LEU A 217 -7.59 12.20 -6.90
N GLY A 218 -7.81 13.26 -7.68
CA GLY A 218 -7.67 13.23 -9.14
C GLY A 218 -6.27 12.85 -9.58
N VAL A 219 -5.23 13.42 -8.96
CA VAL A 219 -3.82 13.09 -9.24
C VAL A 219 -3.51 11.63 -8.88
N LEU A 220 -3.93 11.15 -7.72
CA LEU A 220 -3.71 9.76 -7.30
C LEU A 220 -4.41 8.76 -8.24
N LEU A 221 -5.65 9.05 -8.63
CA LEU A 221 -6.41 8.20 -9.55
C LEU A 221 -5.83 8.24 -10.96
N ALA A 222 -5.61 9.42 -11.53
CA ALA A 222 -5.07 9.56 -12.88
C ALA A 222 -3.65 8.99 -12.99
N GLY A 223 -2.77 9.34 -12.05
CA GLY A 223 -1.41 8.81 -11.98
C GLY A 223 -1.40 7.30 -11.73
N GLY A 224 -2.26 6.81 -10.84
CA GLY A 224 -2.41 5.38 -10.55
C GLY A 224 -2.90 4.58 -11.76
N VAL A 225 -3.91 5.08 -12.48
CA VAL A 225 -4.43 4.45 -13.70
C VAL A 225 -3.40 4.49 -14.83
N ALA A 226 -2.73 5.63 -15.04
CA ALA A 226 -1.69 5.76 -16.07
C ALA A 226 -0.51 4.80 -15.79
N ALA A 227 0.01 4.78 -14.57
CA ALA A 227 1.06 3.85 -14.16
C ALA A 227 0.58 2.39 -14.26
N GLY A 228 -0.68 2.11 -13.91
CA GLY A 228 -1.28 0.79 -14.03
C GLY A 228 -1.39 0.32 -15.48
N ALA A 229 -1.77 1.21 -16.40
CA ALA A 229 -1.83 0.92 -17.83
C ALA A 229 -0.44 0.61 -18.39
N VAL A 230 0.58 1.41 -18.05
CA VAL A 230 1.97 1.14 -18.41
C VAL A 230 2.44 -0.19 -17.84
N GLY A 231 2.19 -0.44 -16.56
CA GLY A 231 2.54 -1.70 -15.88
C GLY A 231 1.87 -2.91 -16.55
N ALA A 232 0.59 -2.82 -16.90
CA ALA A 232 -0.15 -3.87 -17.58
C ALA A 232 0.40 -4.15 -18.98
N LEU A 233 0.69 -3.10 -19.77
CA LEU A 233 1.29 -3.23 -21.10
C LEU A 233 2.66 -3.92 -21.03
N LEU A 234 3.52 -3.47 -20.10
CA LEU A 234 4.84 -4.06 -19.89
C LEU A 234 4.76 -5.49 -19.35
N LEU A 235 3.79 -5.79 -18.50
CA LEU A 235 3.52 -7.15 -18.02
C LEU A 235 3.10 -8.08 -19.16
N VAL A 236 2.18 -7.66 -20.04
CA VAL A 236 1.77 -8.45 -21.22
C VAL A 236 2.96 -8.76 -22.12
N ARG A 237 3.82 -7.75 -22.37
CA ARG A 237 5.05 -7.94 -23.15
C ARG A 237 6.01 -8.91 -22.47
N THR A 238 6.26 -8.72 -21.18
CA THR A 238 7.13 -9.61 -20.38
C THR A 238 6.59 -11.03 -20.37
N TRP A 239 5.28 -11.19 -20.22
CA TRP A 239 4.62 -12.48 -20.23
C TRP A 239 4.84 -13.20 -21.57
N SER A 240 4.75 -12.51 -22.71
CA SER A 240 4.98 -13.13 -24.02
C SER A 240 6.40 -13.66 -24.23
N VAL A 241 7.41 -13.06 -23.58
CA VAL A 241 8.83 -13.43 -23.77
C VAL A 241 9.43 -14.19 -22.58
N ARG A 242 8.62 -14.50 -21.56
CA ARG A 242 9.05 -15.06 -20.26
C ARG A 242 9.85 -16.37 -20.33
N ALA A 243 9.64 -17.17 -21.37
CA ALA A 243 10.28 -18.47 -21.56
C ALA A 243 11.48 -18.42 -22.52
N ALA A 244 11.71 -17.28 -23.19
CA ALA A 244 12.87 -17.09 -24.03
C ALA A 244 14.12 -16.85 -23.18
N THR A 245 15.31 -17.07 -23.76
CA THR A 245 16.58 -16.72 -23.12
C THR A 245 16.54 -15.26 -22.67
N ALA A 246 16.81 -15.02 -21.39
CA ALA A 246 16.70 -13.69 -20.79
C ALA A 246 17.59 -12.69 -21.53
N THR A 247 16.95 -11.71 -22.19
CA THR A 247 17.65 -10.58 -22.80
C THR A 247 17.62 -9.41 -21.85
N ARG A 248 18.65 -8.55 -21.90
CA ARG A 248 18.69 -7.29 -21.14
C ARG A 248 17.42 -6.46 -21.34
N ALA A 249 16.88 -6.42 -22.56
CA ALA A 249 15.66 -5.69 -22.86
C ALA A 249 14.44 -6.28 -22.11
N ALA A 250 14.27 -7.61 -22.10
CA ALA A 250 13.18 -8.27 -21.38
C ALA A 250 13.27 -8.02 -19.87
N GLU A 251 14.47 -8.09 -19.30
CA GLU A 251 14.72 -7.78 -17.88
C GLU A 251 14.36 -6.33 -17.53
N VAL A 252 14.80 -5.36 -18.33
CA VAL A 252 14.50 -3.93 -18.11
C VAL A 252 13.00 -3.65 -18.23
N LEU A 253 12.31 -4.24 -19.23
CA LEU A 253 10.87 -4.10 -19.41
C LEU A 253 10.09 -4.71 -18.23
N ALA A 254 10.49 -5.89 -17.77
CA ALA A 254 9.89 -6.56 -16.62
C ALA A 254 10.06 -5.72 -15.34
N TYR A 255 11.27 -5.20 -15.12
CA TYR A 255 11.57 -4.34 -13.97
C TYR A 255 10.76 -3.03 -14.02
N ALA A 256 10.74 -2.34 -15.17
CA ALA A 256 9.95 -1.13 -15.36
C ALA A 256 8.45 -1.39 -15.15
N GLY A 257 7.93 -2.50 -15.67
CA GLY A 257 6.54 -2.92 -15.45
C GLY A 257 6.24 -3.17 -13.98
N GLY A 258 7.17 -3.81 -13.25
CA GLY A 258 7.08 -4.01 -11.81
C GLY A 258 7.05 -2.70 -11.02
N VAL A 259 7.94 -1.75 -11.35
CA VAL A 259 7.97 -0.42 -10.72
C VAL A 259 6.66 0.34 -10.98
N SER A 260 6.17 0.34 -12.22
CA SER A 260 4.89 0.96 -12.58
C SER A 260 3.72 0.34 -11.81
N ALA A 261 3.70 -0.99 -11.64
CA ALA A 261 2.67 -1.67 -10.86
C ALA A 261 2.69 -1.28 -9.38
N VAL A 262 3.87 -1.13 -8.77
CA VAL A 262 4.03 -0.69 -7.36
C VAL A 262 3.55 0.76 -7.17
N ILE A 263 3.91 1.65 -8.10
CA ILE A 263 3.45 3.05 -8.08
C ILE A 263 1.92 3.11 -8.22
N ALA A 264 1.36 2.36 -9.18
CA ALA A 264 -0.07 2.29 -9.42
C ALA A 264 -0.82 1.77 -8.19
N ALA A 265 -0.38 0.65 -7.62
CA ALA A 265 -0.99 0.05 -6.45
C ALA A 265 -0.95 0.98 -5.24
N SER A 266 0.17 1.67 -5.02
CA SER A 266 0.31 2.65 -3.94
C SER A 266 -0.65 3.83 -4.14
N ALA A 267 -0.66 4.45 -5.32
CA ALA A 267 -1.51 5.60 -5.60
C ALA A 267 -3.01 5.27 -5.47
N LEU A 268 -3.45 4.16 -6.06
CA LEU A 268 -4.84 3.70 -6.01
C LEU A 268 -5.26 3.29 -4.59
N THR A 269 -4.35 2.66 -3.83
CA THR A 269 -4.59 2.32 -2.43
C THR A 269 -4.85 3.57 -1.59
N PHE A 270 -4.01 4.59 -1.71
CA PHE A 270 -4.18 5.83 -0.94
C PHE A 270 -5.37 6.67 -1.42
N ALA A 271 -5.72 6.63 -2.71
CA ALA A 271 -6.98 7.17 -3.21
C ALA A 271 -8.19 6.48 -2.56
N ALA A 272 -8.18 5.15 -2.50
CA ALA A 272 -9.24 4.37 -1.86
C ALA A 272 -9.35 4.66 -0.35
N MET A 273 -8.22 4.75 0.36
CA MET A 273 -8.19 5.13 1.78
C MET A 273 -8.78 6.53 1.99
N LEU A 274 -8.41 7.49 1.14
CA LEU A 274 -8.90 8.87 1.24
C LEU A 274 -10.43 8.94 1.06
N VAL A 275 -10.97 8.17 0.10
CA VAL A 275 -12.42 8.03 -0.13
C VAL A 275 -13.10 7.35 1.05
N LEU A 276 -12.57 6.24 1.56
CA LEU A 276 -13.10 5.54 2.74
C LEU A 276 -13.18 6.45 3.96
N ARG A 277 -12.10 7.21 4.24
CA ARG A 277 -12.04 8.15 5.38
C ARG A 277 -12.99 9.34 5.23
N ARG A 278 -13.29 9.76 3.99
CA ARG A 278 -14.31 10.79 3.74
C ARG A 278 -15.71 10.23 3.96
N ALA A 279 -16.01 9.04 3.46
CA ALA A 279 -17.31 8.39 3.63
C ALA A 279 -17.64 8.13 5.10
N THR A 280 -16.66 7.70 5.91
CA THR A 280 -16.87 7.50 7.35
C THR A 280 -17.04 8.80 8.13
N GLY A 281 -16.56 9.94 7.61
CA GLY A 281 -16.68 11.25 8.25
C GLY A 281 -17.89 12.06 7.80
N SER A 282 -18.42 11.84 6.59
CA SER A 282 -19.64 12.52 6.12
C SER A 282 -20.92 12.03 6.80
N LEU A 283 -20.87 10.83 7.39
CA LEU A 283 -21.96 10.31 8.24
C LEU A 283 -22.06 11.09 9.56
N ASP A 284 -21.01 11.82 9.97
CA ASP A 284 -20.97 12.59 11.22
C ASP A 284 -21.73 13.94 11.14
N GLY A 285 -22.08 14.41 9.92
CA GLY A 285 -22.66 15.74 9.70
C GLY A 285 -24.11 15.78 9.21
N ARG A 286 -24.82 14.64 9.23
CA ARG A 286 -26.23 14.51 8.79
C ARG A 286 -27.20 14.12 9.92
N SER A 287 -26.76 14.14 11.17
CA SER A 287 -27.57 13.84 12.36
C SER A 287 -27.74 15.08 13.20
#